data_AF-A0A3D2FA88-F1
#
_entry.id   AF-A0A3D2FA88-F1
#
_cell.length_a   1.000
_cell.length_b   1.000
_cell.length_c   1.000
_cell.angle_alpha   90.00
_cell.angle_beta   90.00
_cell.angle_gamma   90.00
#
_symmetry.space_group_name_H-M   'P 1'
#
loop_
_entity.id
_entity.type
_entity.pdbx_description
1 polymer ?
#
loop_
_entity_poly.entity_id
_entity_poly.type
_entity_poly.pdbx_seq_one_letter_code
_entity_poly.pdbx_strand_id
1 'polypeptide(L)'
;MRTRLGQKINAKLEHMFPERRVFLKSDTDTRFIRVRPMMQLVAFTGSAMLIAWAIVATAIILMDSIGSGNFREQAKRDQRTYQSRLNEISSQRDSRAVEAVAAQNRFNAALAQISVMQSELLNSETHRRELETGIEVIQLTLRGTMKDRELARGQVAELQSQVNSGEAGTSLASAGGSAPMDFVAEALAKTAAERDQVVRDAQDALLRADEMAQQIAIMKDQNDQIFRQLEEAMTVSVAPLDKMFRAAGMPTERIIEQVRRGYSGQGGPLTPLSFSTRGEEASADALRANKLLNQMDRLNLYRIAAQKAPFANPVKAAFRFTSKFGPRRDPKTGGRRMHK
;
A
#
# COMPACT_ATOMS: atom_id res chain seq x y z
N MET A 1 -63.11 66.41 -54.88
CA MET A 1 -63.70 65.53 -55.93
C MET A 1 -63.36 64.09 -55.62
N ARG A 2 -64.34 63.26 -55.24
CA ARG A 2 -64.13 61.81 -55.03
C ARG A 2 -64.29 61.09 -56.36
N THR A 3 -63.24 60.44 -56.85
CA THR A 3 -63.25 59.71 -58.11
C THR A 3 -64.31 58.60 -58.06
N ARG A 4 -65.05 58.39 -59.16
CA ARG A 4 -66.09 57.34 -59.27
C ARG A 4 -65.54 55.94 -58.94
N LEU A 5 -64.24 55.73 -59.10
CA LEU A 5 -63.54 54.51 -58.70
C LEU A 5 -63.55 54.30 -57.17
N GLY A 6 -63.25 55.34 -56.39
CA GLY A 6 -63.22 55.25 -54.93
C GLY A 6 -64.57 54.91 -54.31
N GLN A 7 -65.67 55.40 -54.91
CA GLN A 7 -67.03 55.07 -54.47
C GLN A 7 -67.43 53.63 -54.79
N LYS A 8 -67.07 53.10 -55.97
CA LYS A 8 -67.34 51.69 -56.33
C LYS A 8 -66.55 50.70 -55.48
N ILE A 9 -65.28 51.05 -55.17
CA ILE A 9 -64.44 50.25 -54.29
C ILE A 9 -65.02 50.25 -52.87
N ASN A 10 -65.43 51.42 -52.35
CA ASN A 10 -66.01 51.50 -51.02
C ASN A 10 -67.35 50.75 -50.91
N ALA A 11 -68.22 50.83 -51.93
CA ALA A 11 -69.51 50.12 -51.94
C ALA A 11 -69.36 48.59 -51.97
N LYS A 12 -68.36 48.05 -52.69
CA LYS A 12 -68.05 46.61 -52.63
C LYS A 12 -67.42 46.20 -51.30
N LEU A 13 -66.61 47.08 -50.70
CA LEU A 13 -66.00 46.87 -49.39
C LEU A 13 -67.02 46.92 -48.25
N GLU A 14 -68.06 47.73 -48.37
CA GLU A 14 -69.12 47.89 -47.37
C GLU A 14 -69.94 46.61 -47.16
N HIS A 15 -69.96 45.71 -48.15
CA HIS A 15 -70.58 44.39 -48.04
C HIS A 15 -69.76 43.41 -47.20
N MET A 16 -68.42 43.49 -47.24
CA MET A 16 -67.52 42.62 -46.46
C MET A 16 -67.11 43.23 -45.11
N PHE A 17 -67.02 44.56 -45.04
CA PHE A 17 -66.67 45.35 -43.87
C PHE A 17 -67.68 46.48 -43.68
N PRO A 18 -68.85 46.20 -43.07
CA PRO A 18 -69.88 47.21 -42.86
C PRO A 18 -69.37 48.33 -41.94
N GLU A 19 -69.85 49.55 -42.15
CA GLU A 19 -69.51 50.69 -41.30
C GLU A 19 -69.88 50.39 -39.83
N ARG A 20 -68.86 50.30 -38.97
CA ARG A 20 -69.07 50.12 -37.52
C ARG A 20 -68.94 51.46 -36.82
N ARG A 21 -69.96 51.77 -36.02
CA ARG A 21 -70.00 52.96 -35.17
C ARG A 21 -69.73 52.50 -33.76
N VAL A 22 -68.59 52.91 -33.22
CA VAL A 22 -68.24 52.63 -31.82
C VAL A 22 -68.66 53.85 -31.02
N PHE A 23 -69.55 53.63 -30.06
CA PHE A 23 -70.01 54.66 -29.14
C PHE A 23 -69.18 54.54 -27.86
N LEU A 24 -68.28 55.50 -27.62
CA LEU A 24 -67.68 55.65 -26.32
C LEU A 24 -68.52 56.65 -25.53
N LYS A 25 -69.21 56.15 -24.51
CA LYS A 25 -69.90 56.95 -23.50
C LYS A 25 -68.95 57.12 -22.30
N SER A 26 -68.51 58.34 -22.05
CA SER A 26 -67.92 58.74 -20.78
C SER A 26 -68.97 59.55 -20.01
N ASP A 27 -68.92 59.56 -18.68
CA ASP A 27 -69.99 60.08 -17.80
C ASP A 27 -70.43 61.53 -18.09
N THR A 28 -69.60 62.32 -18.80
CA THR A 28 -69.91 63.71 -19.17
C THR A 28 -69.95 63.98 -20.68
N ASP A 29 -69.62 63.02 -21.57
CA ASP A 29 -69.67 63.25 -23.03
C ASP A 29 -69.74 61.92 -23.84
N THR A 30 -70.54 61.91 -24.90
CA THR A 30 -70.62 60.79 -25.87
C THR A 30 -69.96 61.19 -27.17
N ARG A 31 -68.77 60.65 -27.43
CA ARG A 31 -68.05 60.88 -28.70
C ARG A 31 -68.30 59.72 -29.66
N PHE A 32 -68.70 60.07 -30.88
CA PHE A 32 -68.93 59.09 -31.95
C PHE A 32 -67.68 58.98 -32.83
N ILE A 33 -67.16 57.77 -32.98
CA ILE A 33 -66.09 57.50 -33.95
C ILE A 33 -66.67 56.59 -35.03
N ARG A 34 -66.69 57.10 -36.27
CA ARG A 34 -67.10 56.33 -37.44
C ARG A 34 -65.88 55.69 -38.07
N VAL A 35 -65.79 54.37 -38.01
CA VAL A 35 -64.70 53.63 -38.65
C VAL A 35 -65.12 53.33 -40.08
N ARG A 36 -64.47 53.99 -41.04
CA ARG A 36 -64.73 53.77 -42.48
C ARG A 36 -64.28 52.37 -42.89
N PRO A 37 -64.94 51.71 -43.87
CA PRO A 37 -64.59 50.35 -44.31
C PRO A 37 -63.12 50.22 -44.75
N MET A 38 -62.60 51.26 -45.43
CA MET A 38 -61.21 51.32 -45.87
C MET A 38 -60.20 51.34 -44.70
N MET A 39 -60.52 51.97 -43.57
CA MET A 39 -59.65 51.99 -42.38
C MET A 39 -59.65 50.63 -41.68
N GLN A 40 -60.79 49.93 -41.67
CA GLN A 40 -60.87 48.57 -41.12
C GLN A 40 -60.04 47.57 -41.93
N LEU A 41 -60.08 47.66 -43.27
CA LEU A 41 -59.27 46.81 -44.13
C LEU A 41 -57.76 47.02 -43.87
N VAL A 42 -57.30 48.28 -43.83
CA VAL A 42 -55.88 48.58 -43.58
C VAL A 42 -55.45 48.13 -42.19
N ALA A 43 -56.30 48.31 -41.18
CA ALA A 43 -56.02 47.82 -39.83
C ALA A 43 -55.94 46.28 -39.79
N PHE A 44 -56.85 45.59 -40.47
CA PHE A 44 -56.85 44.14 -40.54
C PHE A 44 -55.61 43.61 -41.29
N THR A 45 -55.33 44.11 -42.49
CA THR A 45 -54.17 43.67 -43.27
C THR A 45 -52.85 44.00 -42.59
N GLY A 46 -52.75 45.18 -41.96
CA GLY A 46 -51.58 45.55 -41.15
C GLY A 46 -51.37 44.62 -39.95
N SER A 47 -52.44 44.30 -39.22
CA SER A 47 -52.36 43.36 -38.09
C SER A 47 -51.99 41.94 -38.53
N ALA A 48 -52.56 41.45 -39.64
CA ALA A 48 -52.24 40.14 -40.20
C ALA A 48 -50.78 40.06 -40.66
N MET A 49 -50.27 41.14 -41.29
CA MET A 49 -48.88 41.21 -41.74
C MET A 49 -47.90 41.23 -40.57
N LEU A 50 -48.20 41.97 -39.49
CA LEU A 50 -47.38 41.97 -38.27
C LEU A 50 -47.35 40.60 -37.61
N ILE A 51 -48.49 39.90 -37.52
CA ILE A 51 -48.55 38.55 -36.97
C ILE A 51 -47.74 37.57 -37.83
N ALA A 52 -47.91 37.62 -39.16
CA ALA A 52 -47.14 36.78 -40.08
C ALA A 52 -45.64 37.04 -39.95
N TRP A 53 -45.23 38.31 -39.85
CA TRP A 53 -43.84 38.69 -39.62
C TRP A 53 -43.31 38.18 -38.27
N ALA A 54 -44.08 38.32 -37.19
CA ALA A 54 -43.71 37.83 -35.87
C ALA A 54 -43.53 36.30 -35.85
N ILE A 55 -44.39 35.55 -36.55
CA ILE A 55 -44.27 34.09 -36.68
C ILE A 55 -42.96 33.74 -37.42
N VAL A 56 -42.69 34.39 -38.56
CA VAL A 56 -41.46 34.13 -39.34
C VAL A 56 -40.20 34.49 -38.53
N ALA A 57 -40.19 35.65 -37.86
CA ALA A 57 -39.08 36.07 -37.02
C ALA A 57 -38.84 35.10 -35.85
N THR A 58 -39.91 34.64 -35.20
CA THR A 58 -39.82 33.66 -34.11
C THR A 58 -39.30 32.32 -34.62
N ALA A 59 -39.75 31.86 -35.80
CA ALA A 59 -39.28 30.63 -36.40
C ALA A 59 -37.78 30.67 -36.75
N ILE A 60 -37.29 31.80 -37.27
CA ILE A 60 -35.86 31.99 -37.57
C ILE A 60 -35.03 31.91 -36.28
N ILE A 61 -35.42 32.63 -35.22
CA ILE A 61 -34.70 32.60 -33.93
C ILE A 61 -34.72 31.18 -33.33
N LEU A 62 -35.86 30.50 -33.40
CA LEU A 62 -35.98 29.13 -32.87
C LEU A 62 -35.09 28.16 -33.65
N MET A 63 -35.04 28.28 -34.98
CA MET A 63 -34.18 27.47 -35.85
C MET A 63 -32.69 27.72 -35.58
N ASP A 64 -32.26 28.97 -35.37
CA ASP A 64 -30.87 29.27 -34.99
C ASP A 64 -30.53 28.84 -33.55
N SER A 65 -31.50 28.88 -32.63
CA SER A 65 -31.29 28.43 -31.25
C SER A 65 -31.16 26.90 -31.10
N ILE A 66 -31.74 26.15 -32.05
CA ILE A 66 -31.72 24.69 -32.09
C ILE A 66 -30.68 24.18 -33.10
N GLY A 67 -30.30 24.98 -34.09
CA GLY A 67 -29.49 24.60 -35.24
C GLY A 67 -28.00 24.97 -35.11
N SER A 68 -27.15 23.94 -35.19
CA SER A 68 -25.73 24.00 -35.59
C SER A 68 -24.66 24.56 -34.62
N GLY A 69 -24.98 25.53 -33.74
CA GLY A 69 -23.99 26.07 -32.80
C GLY A 69 -23.56 25.08 -31.71
N ASN A 70 -24.53 24.37 -31.13
CA ASN A 70 -24.25 23.46 -30.01
C ASN A 70 -23.67 22.12 -30.47
N PHE A 71 -24.07 21.55 -31.61
CA PHE A 71 -23.63 20.20 -32.02
C PHE A 71 -22.16 20.13 -32.43
N ARG A 72 -21.62 21.13 -33.14
CA ARG A 72 -20.18 21.15 -33.50
C ARG A 72 -19.31 21.39 -32.29
N GLU A 73 -19.72 22.26 -31.38
CA GLU A 73 -19.00 22.45 -30.11
C GLU A 73 -19.13 21.25 -29.18
N GLN A 74 -20.31 20.64 -29.09
CA GLN A 74 -20.54 19.41 -28.34
C GLN A 74 -19.66 18.28 -28.88
N ALA A 75 -19.63 18.07 -30.20
CA ALA A 75 -18.77 17.06 -30.82
C ALA A 75 -17.28 17.32 -30.54
N LYS A 76 -16.82 18.59 -30.55
CA LYS A 76 -15.45 18.94 -30.17
C LYS A 76 -15.17 18.67 -28.69
N ARG A 77 -16.12 18.96 -27.79
CA ARG A 77 -15.98 18.65 -26.34
C ARG A 77 -15.94 17.14 -26.10
N ASP A 78 -16.80 16.40 -26.78
CA ASP A 78 -16.86 14.94 -26.67
C ASP A 78 -15.59 14.30 -27.23
N GLN A 79 -15.07 14.79 -28.36
CA GLN A 79 -13.78 14.36 -28.92
C GLN A 79 -12.63 14.61 -27.95
N ARG A 80 -12.54 15.80 -27.33
CA ARG A 80 -11.50 16.11 -26.33
C ARG A 80 -11.61 15.22 -25.11
N THR A 81 -12.83 14.98 -24.63
CA THR A 81 -13.09 14.08 -23.49
C THR A 81 -12.66 12.65 -23.82
N TYR A 82 -12.97 12.18 -25.03
CA TYR A 82 -12.57 10.86 -25.51
C TYR A 82 -11.05 10.73 -25.64
N GLN A 83 -10.38 11.73 -26.22
CA GLN A 83 -8.91 11.78 -26.31
C GLN A 83 -8.27 11.79 -24.92
N SER A 84 -8.81 12.56 -23.97
CA SER A 84 -8.33 12.56 -22.59
C SER A 84 -8.45 11.18 -21.95
N ARG A 85 -9.56 10.48 -22.14
CA ARG A 85 -9.76 9.12 -21.63
C ARG A 85 -8.80 8.12 -22.28
N LEU A 86 -8.55 8.22 -23.58
CA LEU A 86 -7.58 7.36 -24.27
C LEU A 86 -6.17 7.58 -23.73
N ASN A 87 -5.77 8.83 -23.49
CA ASN A 87 -4.47 9.14 -22.90
C ASN A 87 -4.35 8.61 -21.46
N GLU A 88 -5.41 8.73 -20.66
CA GLU A 88 -5.45 8.18 -19.31
C GLU A 88 -5.32 6.64 -19.32
N ILE A 89 -6.06 5.95 -20.20
CA ILE A 89 -5.99 4.49 -20.37
C ILE A 89 -4.59 4.07 -20.85
N SER A 90 -3.99 4.80 -21.80
CA SER A 90 -2.63 4.53 -22.26
C SER A 90 -1.62 4.67 -21.13
N SER A 91 -1.71 5.76 -20.35
CA SER A 91 -0.83 5.98 -19.20
C SER A 91 -0.99 4.90 -18.14
N GLN A 92 -2.23 4.46 -17.86
CA GLN A 92 -2.48 3.36 -16.94
C GLN A 92 -1.89 2.05 -17.46
N ARG A 93 -2.08 1.72 -18.75
CA ARG A 93 -1.49 0.52 -19.37
C ARG A 93 0.03 0.54 -19.26
N ASP A 94 0.66 1.67 -19.57
CA ASP A 94 2.12 1.80 -19.54
C ASP A 94 2.65 1.67 -18.10
N SER A 95 1.95 2.23 -17.11
CA SER A 95 2.28 2.02 -15.68
C SER A 95 2.16 0.56 -15.25
N ARG A 96 1.11 -0.15 -15.71
CA ARG A 96 0.92 -1.59 -15.44
C ARG A 96 1.99 -2.45 -16.08
N ALA A 97 2.45 -2.09 -17.28
CA ALA A 97 3.55 -2.79 -17.94
C ALA A 97 4.85 -2.65 -17.14
N VAL A 98 5.15 -1.45 -16.64
CA VAL A 98 6.32 -1.21 -15.78
C VAL A 98 6.21 -1.98 -14.45
N GLU A 99 5.03 -1.96 -13.81
CA GLU A 99 4.78 -2.73 -12.59
C GLU A 99 4.97 -4.24 -12.80
N ALA A 100 4.48 -4.80 -13.91
CA ALA A 100 4.62 -6.20 -14.24
C ALA A 100 6.10 -6.61 -14.44
N VAL A 101 6.87 -5.79 -15.17
CA VAL A 101 8.32 -6.02 -15.34
C VAL A 101 9.05 -5.94 -13.99
N ALA A 102 8.72 -4.95 -13.15
CA ALA A 102 9.31 -4.84 -11.83
C ALA A 102 8.96 -6.02 -10.91
N ALA A 103 7.73 -6.55 -10.99
CA ALA A 103 7.32 -7.75 -10.27
C ALA A 103 8.09 -8.99 -10.76
N GLN A 104 8.25 -9.15 -12.07
CA GLN A 104 9.04 -10.24 -12.65
C GLN A 104 10.51 -10.19 -12.19
N ASN A 105 11.12 -9.01 -12.16
CA ASN A 105 12.49 -8.84 -11.67
C ASN A 105 12.63 -9.22 -10.19
N ARG A 106 11.68 -8.81 -9.35
CA ARG A 106 11.66 -9.20 -7.93
C ARG A 106 11.47 -10.71 -7.75
N PHE A 107 10.61 -11.32 -8.56
CA PHE A 107 10.38 -12.77 -8.53
C PHE A 107 11.64 -13.54 -8.94
N ASN A 108 12.31 -13.13 -10.03
CA ASN A 108 13.56 -13.74 -10.48
C ASN A 108 14.67 -13.59 -9.43
N ALA A 109 14.78 -12.42 -8.77
CA ALA A 109 15.73 -12.22 -7.69
C ALA A 109 15.44 -13.13 -6.48
N ALA A 110 14.17 -13.28 -6.10
CA ALA A 110 13.76 -14.20 -5.04
C ALA A 110 14.08 -15.66 -5.38
N LEU A 111 13.84 -16.09 -6.63
CA LEU A 111 14.20 -17.44 -7.07
C LEU A 111 15.71 -17.69 -7.01
N ALA A 112 16.53 -16.72 -7.43
CA ALA A 112 17.98 -16.81 -7.29
C ALA A 112 18.39 -16.97 -5.83
N GLN A 113 17.80 -16.21 -4.92
CA GLN A 113 18.11 -16.32 -3.49
C GLN A 113 17.66 -17.65 -2.88
N ILE A 114 16.50 -18.18 -3.29
CA ILE A 114 16.05 -19.51 -2.89
C ILE A 114 17.03 -20.59 -3.36
N SER A 115 17.53 -20.49 -4.60
CA SER A 115 18.51 -21.46 -5.10
C SER A 115 19.80 -21.47 -4.27
N VAL A 116 20.29 -20.30 -3.84
CA VAL A 116 21.48 -20.20 -2.96
C VAL A 116 21.20 -20.86 -1.62
N MET A 117 20.08 -20.53 -0.96
CA MET A 117 19.72 -21.16 0.32
C MET A 117 19.53 -22.68 0.19
N GLN A 118 18.98 -23.16 -0.93
CA GLN A 118 18.85 -24.60 -1.19
C GLN A 118 20.22 -25.26 -1.38
N SER A 119 21.15 -24.64 -2.10
CA SER A 119 22.52 -25.14 -2.22
C SER A 119 23.25 -25.16 -0.87
N GLU A 120 23.10 -24.12 -0.05
CA GLU A 120 23.66 -24.08 1.30
C GLU A 120 23.08 -25.16 2.20
N LEU A 121 21.75 -25.36 2.16
CA LEU A 121 21.08 -26.42 2.93
C LEU A 121 21.56 -27.81 2.48
N LEU A 122 21.67 -28.06 1.18
CA LEU A 122 22.19 -29.32 0.65
C LEU A 122 23.64 -29.55 1.06
N ASN A 123 24.49 -28.53 1.01
CA ASN A 123 25.88 -28.63 1.46
C ASN A 123 25.95 -28.91 2.98
N SER A 124 25.10 -28.26 3.78
CA SER A 124 25.02 -28.52 5.22
C SER A 124 24.57 -29.95 5.52
N GLU A 125 23.60 -30.47 4.77
CA GLU A 125 23.14 -31.85 4.92
C GLU A 125 24.22 -32.86 4.50
N THR A 126 24.92 -32.62 3.40
CA THR A 126 26.08 -33.42 2.98
C THR A 126 27.17 -33.41 4.06
N HIS A 127 27.55 -32.23 4.56
CA HIS A 127 28.56 -32.13 5.60
C HIS A 127 28.17 -32.85 6.89
N ARG A 128 26.89 -32.77 7.28
CA ARG A 128 26.35 -33.53 8.43
C ARG A 128 26.47 -35.05 8.20
N ARG A 129 26.15 -35.52 6.99
CA ARG A 129 26.26 -36.94 6.61
C ARG A 129 27.71 -37.43 6.61
N GLU A 130 28.63 -36.59 6.13
CA GLU A 130 30.07 -36.84 6.13
C GLU A 130 30.61 -36.91 7.56
N LEU A 131 30.20 -36.00 8.46
CA LEU A 131 30.58 -36.04 9.87
C LEU A 131 30.05 -37.27 10.58
N GLU A 132 28.79 -37.65 10.35
CA GLU A 132 28.20 -38.87 10.91
C GLU A 132 28.99 -40.12 10.49
N THR A 133 29.30 -40.23 9.20
CA THR A 133 30.09 -41.34 8.65
C THR A 133 31.54 -41.30 9.16
N GLY A 134 32.13 -40.11 9.24
CA GLY A 134 33.48 -39.91 9.76
C GLY A 134 33.61 -40.33 11.22
N ILE A 135 32.62 -40.01 12.06
CA ILE A 135 32.57 -40.45 13.46
C ILE A 135 32.48 -41.98 13.54
N GLU A 136 31.65 -42.62 12.72
CA GLU A 136 31.53 -44.07 12.70
C GLU A 136 32.87 -44.75 12.34
N VAL A 137 33.57 -44.25 11.32
CA VAL A 137 34.89 -44.74 10.93
C VAL A 137 35.90 -44.53 12.06
N ILE A 138 35.95 -43.34 12.67
CA ILE A 138 36.83 -43.05 13.81
C ILE A 138 36.57 -43.99 14.98
N GLN A 139 35.31 -44.24 15.33
CA GLN A 139 34.95 -45.18 16.40
C GLN A 139 35.38 -46.62 16.08
N LEU A 140 35.21 -47.06 14.82
CA LEU A 140 35.63 -48.38 14.38
C LEU A 140 37.17 -48.53 14.46
N THR A 141 37.91 -47.54 13.96
CA THR A 141 39.38 -47.52 14.02
C THR A 141 39.87 -47.44 15.47
N LEU A 142 39.25 -46.63 16.33
CA LEU A 142 39.60 -46.54 17.75
C LEU A 142 39.37 -47.88 18.47
N ARG A 143 38.25 -48.56 18.17
CA ARG A 143 37.96 -49.89 18.72
C ARG A 143 38.98 -50.92 18.24
N GLY A 144 39.35 -50.89 16.96
CA GLY A 144 40.39 -51.76 16.39
C GLY A 144 41.74 -51.55 17.08
N THR A 145 42.22 -50.31 17.15
CA THR A 145 43.49 -49.96 17.78
C THR A 145 43.52 -50.29 19.28
N MET A 146 42.42 -50.12 20.01
CA MET A 146 42.32 -50.56 21.41
C MET A 146 42.41 -52.07 21.55
N LYS A 147 41.80 -52.83 20.62
CA LYS A 147 41.89 -54.30 20.60
C LYS A 147 43.31 -54.77 20.27
N ASP A 148 43.96 -54.16 19.29
CA ASP A 148 45.36 -54.46 18.94
C ASP A 148 46.30 -54.14 20.10
N ARG A 149 46.06 -53.03 20.80
CA ARG A 149 46.79 -52.67 22.03
C ARG A 149 46.60 -53.71 23.13
N GLU A 150 45.38 -54.20 23.32
CA GLU A 150 45.10 -55.22 24.33
C GLU A 150 45.78 -56.56 23.99
N LEU A 151 45.77 -56.94 22.71
CA LEU A 151 46.51 -58.12 22.21
C LEU A 151 48.02 -57.97 22.42
N ALA A 152 48.60 -56.81 22.07
CA ALA A 152 50.01 -56.54 22.30
C ALA A 152 50.37 -56.56 23.79
N ARG A 153 49.52 -56.02 24.66
CA ARG A 153 49.70 -56.11 26.12
C ARG A 153 49.64 -57.55 26.62
N GLY A 154 48.71 -58.35 26.11
CA GLY A 154 48.62 -59.78 26.42
C GLY A 154 49.89 -60.53 26.04
N GLN A 155 50.42 -60.29 24.84
CA GLN A 155 51.68 -60.88 24.37
C GLN A 155 52.88 -60.46 25.23
N VAL A 156 52.96 -59.18 25.61
CA VAL A 156 54.02 -58.70 26.52
C VAL A 156 53.91 -59.37 27.89
N ALA A 157 52.69 -59.48 28.45
CA ALA A 157 52.46 -60.16 29.72
C ALA A 157 52.82 -61.66 29.65
N GLU A 158 52.53 -62.32 28.54
CA GLU A 158 52.89 -63.72 28.30
C GLU A 158 54.42 -63.91 28.17
N LEU A 159 55.09 -63.06 27.38
CA LEU A 159 56.55 -63.04 27.29
C LEU A 159 57.20 -62.77 28.66
N GLN A 160 56.65 -61.85 29.44
CA GLN A 160 57.15 -61.52 30.77
C GLN A 160 56.89 -62.65 31.78
N SER A 161 55.78 -63.36 31.65
CA SER A 161 55.52 -64.62 32.35
C SER A 161 56.54 -65.69 32.00
N GLN A 162 56.83 -65.91 30.70
CA GLN A 162 57.83 -66.89 30.24
C GLN A 162 59.27 -66.55 30.70
N VAL A 163 59.60 -65.26 30.77
CA VAL A 163 60.87 -64.78 31.34
C VAL A 163 60.94 -65.03 32.85
N ASN A 164 59.85 -64.78 33.58
CA ASN A 164 59.78 -64.96 35.04
C ASN A 164 59.60 -66.42 35.48
N SER A 165 59.01 -67.30 34.65
CA SER A 165 58.86 -68.73 34.91
C SER A 165 60.14 -69.54 34.65
N GLY A 166 61.23 -68.87 34.28
CA GLY A 166 62.58 -69.47 34.29
C GLY A 166 62.88 -70.43 33.14
N GLU A 167 62.05 -70.50 32.09
CA GLU A 167 62.29 -71.40 30.95
C GLU A 167 63.01 -70.75 29.75
N ALA A 168 63.24 -69.43 29.78
CA ALA A 168 63.93 -68.70 28.68
C ALA A 168 65.19 -67.94 29.14
N GLY A 169 65.87 -68.42 30.17
CA GLY A 169 67.10 -67.80 30.71
C GLY A 169 68.34 -67.85 29.80
N THR A 170 68.26 -68.35 28.57
CA THR A 170 69.48 -68.63 27.77
C THR A 170 69.49 -68.12 26.32
N SER A 171 68.53 -67.29 25.89
CA SER A 171 68.51 -66.80 24.50
C SER A 171 68.39 -65.28 24.31
N LEU A 172 68.21 -64.50 25.37
CA LEU A 172 68.07 -63.04 25.25
C LEU A 172 69.35 -62.23 25.51
N ALA A 173 70.49 -62.89 25.70
CA ALA A 173 71.80 -62.23 25.84
C ALA A 173 72.44 -61.87 24.48
N SER A 174 71.80 -62.19 23.35
CA SER A 174 72.41 -62.07 22.01
C SER A 174 71.58 -61.28 20.98
N ALA A 175 70.65 -60.42 21.40
CA ALA A 175 70.00 -59.47 20.50
C ALA A 175 70.04 -58.06 21.10
N GLY A 176 71.21 -57.41 20.98
CA GLY A 176 71.27 -55.97 21.09
C GLY A 176 70.39 -55.34 20.01
N GLY A 177 69.37 -54.59 20.40
CA GLY A 177 68.49 -53.89 19.46
C GLY A 177 67.61 -52.87 20.17
N SER A 178 67.73 -51.62 19.76
CA SER A 178 67.05 -50.40 20.23
C SER A 178 65.51 -50.41 20.25
N ALA A 179 64.86 -51.52 19.89
CA ALA A 179 63.44 -51.59 19.53
C ALA A 179 62.42 -51.15 20.60
N PRO A 180 62.58 -51.45 21.91
CA PRO A 180 61.60 -51.02 22.93
C PRO A 180 61.62 -49.51 23.22
N MET A 181 62.78 -48.87 23.09
CA MET A 181 62.92 -47.42 23.28
C MET A 181 62.39 -46.64 22.08
N ASP A 182 62.54 -47.19 20.87
CA ASP A 182 62.01 -46.61 19.63
C ASP A 182 60.46 -46.53 19.67
N PHE A 183 59.77 -47.54 20.22
CA PHE A 183 58.31 -47.52 20.37
C PHE A 183 57.81 -46.44 21.36
N VAL A 184 58.50 -46.26 22.48
CA VAL A 184 58.14 -45.22 23.46
C VAL A 184 58.44 -43.83 22.90
N ALA A 185 59.54 -43.68 22.16
CA ALA A 185 59.88 -42.44 21.46
C ALA A 185 58.83 -42.10 20.38
N GLU A 186 58.35 -43.08 19.62
CA GLU A 186 57.31 -42.89 18.60
C GLU A 186 55.95 -42.53 19.23
N ALA A 187 55.56 -43.21 20.31
CA ALA A 187 54.32 -42.89 21.04
C ALA A 187 54.35 -41.46 21.63
N LEU A 188 55.49 -41.06 22.22
CA LEU A 188 55.67 -39.70 22.73
C LEU A 188 55.67 -38.66 21.60
N ALA A 189 56.30 -38.95 20.46
CA ALA A 189 56.28 -38.07 19.30
C ALA A 189 54.86 -37.89 18.74
N LYS A 190 54.07 -38.97 18.70
CA LYS A 190 52.68 -38.93 18.27
C LYS A 190 51.80 -38.14 19.24
N THR A 191 51.92 -38.37 20.55
CA THR A 191 51.19 -37.59 21.56
C THR A 191 51.58 -36.12 21.56
N ALA A 192 52.86 -35.80 21.35
CA ALA A 192 53.30 -34.41 21.19
C ALA A 192 52.67 -33.76 19.95
N ALA A 193 52.61 -34.47 18.81
CA ALA A 193 51.97 -33.99 17.59
C ALA A 193 50.45 -33.79 17.76
N GLU A 194 49.75 -34.73 18.41
CA GLU A 194 48.32 -34.62 18.72
C GLU A 194 48.04 -33.43 19.65
N ARG A 195 48.86 -33.24 20.69
CA ARG A 195 48.78 -32.07 21.57
C ARG A 195 48.97 -30.77 20.78
N ASP A 196 49.96 -30.71 19.90
CA ASP A 196 50.24 -29.51 19.10
C ASP A 196 49.13 -29.21 18.10
N GLN A 197 48.44 -30.25 17.61
CA GLN A 197 47.24 -30.08 16.79
C GLN A 197 46.08 -29.52 17.62
N VAL A 198 45.79 -30.10 18.79
CA VAL A 198 44.72 -29.63 19.69
C VAL A 198 44.95 -28.18 20.12
N VAL A 199 46.19 -27.79 20.41
CA VAL A 199 46.53 -26.40 20.76
C VAL A 199 46.26 -25.45 19.60
N ARG A 200 46.59 -25.85 18.36
CA ARG A 200 46.29 -25.04 17.17
C ARG A 200 44.79 -24.94 16.92
N ASP A 201 44.07 -26.05 16.99
CA ASP A 201 42.61 -26.08 16.80
C ASP A 201 41.89 -25.22 17.87
N ALA A 202 42.37 -25.26 19.11
CA ALA A 202 41.85 -24.41 20.18
C ALA A 202 42.11 -22.92 19.93
N GLN A 203 43.29 -22.55 19.42
CA GLN A 203 43.60 -21.17 19.03
C GLN A 203 42.70 -20.70 17.87
N ASP A 204 42.51 -21.54 16.85
CA ASP A 204 41.62 -21.23 15.72
C ASP A 204 40.16 -21.09 16.17
N ALA A 205 39.70 -21.94 17.08
CA ALA A 205 38.35 -21.86 17.65
C ALA A 205 38.14 -20.56 18.45
N LEU A 206 39.15 -20.11 19.19
CA LEU A 206 39.11 -18.82 19.91
C LEU A 206 39.05 -17.63 18.93
N LEU A 207 39.87 -17.65 17.88
CA LEU A 207 39.84 -16.61 16.84
C LEU A 207 38.46 -16.54 16.15
N ARG A 208 37.87 -17.70 15.83
CA ARG A 208 36.50 -17.74 15.27
C ARG A 208 35.44 -17.26 16.26
N ALA A 209 35.59 -17.57 17.55
CA ALA A 209 34.68 -17.08 18.58
C ALA A 209 34.73 -15.55 18.70
N ASP A 210 35.93 -14.96 18.65
CA ASP A 210 36.12 -13.51 18.65
C ASP A 210 35.52 -12.87 17.38
N GLU A 211 35.72 -13.48 16.21
CA GLU A 211 35.12 -13.01 14.96
C GLU A 211 33.59 -13.05 15.02
N MET A 212 33.01 -14.16 15.49
CA MET A 212 31.56 -14.27 15.68
C MET A 212 31.04 -13.23 16.68
N ALA A 213 31.76 -12.98 17.77
CA ALA A 213 31.38 -11.96 18.75
C ALA A 213 31.36 -10.56 18.13
N GLN A 214 32.34 -10.24 17.27
CA GLN A 214 32.35 -8.99 16.50
C GLN A 214 31.20 -8.91 15.51
N GLN A 215 30.92 -9.98 14.76
CA GLN A 215 29.79 -10.02 13.82
C GLN A 215 28.45 -9.84 14.54
N ILE A 216 28.25 -10.47 15.70
CA ILE A 216 27.05 -10.28 16.53
C ILE A 216 26.93 -8.83 17.01
N ALA A 217 28.03 -8.20 17.42
CA ALA A 217 28.03 -6.79 17.81
C ALA A 217 27.62 -5.87 16.65
N ILE A 218 28.20 -6.08 15.46
CA ILE A 218 27.85 -5.33 14.25
C ILE A 218 26.36 -5.54 13.89
N MET A 219 25.88 -6.78 13.94
CA MET A 219 24.46 -7.08 13.66
C MET A 219 23.53 -6.37 14.64
N LYS A 220 23.91 -6.33 15.93
CA LYS A 220 23.14 -5.64 16.97
C LYS A 220 23.11 -4.13 16.71
N ASP A 221 24.23 -3.52 16.36
CA ASP A 221 24.30 -2.09 16.05
C ASP A 221 23.48 -1.74 14.79
N GLN A 222 23.52 -2.59 13.76
CA GLN A 222 22.69 -2.44 12.57
C GLN A 222 21.19 -2.55 12.89
N ASN A 223 20.80 -3.54 13.69
CA ASN A 223 19.41 -3.68 14.14
C ASN A 223 18.95 -2.46 14.94
N ASP A 224 19.79 -1.96 15.85
CA ASP A 224 19.51 -0.75 16.61
C ASP A 224 19.32 0.48 15.72
N GLN A 225 20.15 0.63 14.70
CA GLN A 225 20.01 1.72 13.72
C GLN A 225 18.71 1.61 12.93
N ILE A 226 18.35 0.41 12.47
CA ILE A 226 17.09 0.14 11.76
C ILE A 226 15.90 0.50 12.64
N PHE A 227 15.88 0.06 13.91
CA PHE A 227 14.80 0.39 14.82
C PHE A 227 14.67 1.89 15.07
N ARG A 228 15.78 2.61 15.30
CA ARG A 228 15.75 4.07 15.46
C ARG A 228 15.17 4.77 14.23
N GLN A 229 15.60 4.36 13.03
CA GLN A 229 15.10 4.94 11.78
C GLN A 229 13.60 4.68 11.58
N LEU A 230 13.13 3.48 11.93
CA LEU A 230 11.71 3.13 11.88
C LEU A 230 10.89 3.92 12.91
N GLU A 231 11.39 4.08 14.13
CA GLU A 231 10.74 4.88 15.18
C GLU A 231 10.67 6.37 14.82
N GLU A 232 11.73 6.92 14.24
CA GLU A 232 11.78 8.31 13.77
C GLU A 232 10.80 8.51 12.60
N ALA A 233 10.84 7.64 11.59
CA ALA A 233 9.93 7.69 10.45
C ALA A 233 8.45 7.59 10.89
N MET A 234 8.17 6.75 11.89
CA MET A 234 6.84 6.59 12.47
C MET A 234 6.40 7.87 13.20
N THR A 235 7.29 8.49 13.97
CA THR A 235 7.03 9.76 14.67
C THR A 235 6.73 10.88 13.68
N VAL A 236 7.55 11.02 12.62
CA VAL A 236 7.36 11.99 11.54
C VAL A 236 6.01 11.80 10.82
N SER A 237 5.57 10.55 10.68
CA SER A 237 4.31 10.22 9.98
C SER A 237 3.06 10.43 10.84
N VAL A 238 3.14 10.21 12.15
CA VAL A 238 1.96 10.18 13.05
C VAL A 238 1.70 11.52 13.72
N ALA A 239 2.74 12.26 14.08
CA ALA A 239 2.59 13.57 14.74
C ALA A 239 1.75 14.59 13.94
N PRO A 240 1.88 14.69 12.59
CA PRO A 240 1.02 15.58 11.80
C PRO A 240 -0.45 15.18 11.81
N LEU A 241 -0.73 13.87 11.75
CA LEU A 241 -2.10 13.34 11.78
C LEU A 241 -2.75 13.61 13.14
N ASP A 242 -2.03 13.37 14.24
CA ASP A 242 -2.54 13.65 15.59
C ASP A 242 -2.84 15.14 15.78
N LYS A 243 -1.94 16.02 15.30
CA LYS A 243 -2.14 17.48 15.34
C LYS A 243 -3.36 17.91 14.52
N MET A 244 -3.58 17.35 13.34
CA MET A 244 -4.72 17.66 12.48
C MET A 244 -6.06 17.35 13.17
N PHE A 245 -6.19 16.16 13.76
CA PHE A 245 -7.43 15.77 14.45
C PHE A 245 -7.69 16.62 15.70
N ARG A 246 -6.65 16.92 16.50
CA ARG A 246 -6.75 17.82 17.64
C ARG A 246 -7.17 19.23 17.23
N ALA A 247 -6.60 19.75 16.15
CA ALA A 247 -6.97 21.06 15.60
C ALA A 247 -8.42 21.11 15.14
N ALA A 248 -8.96 19.98 14.67
CA ALA A 248 -10.37 19.83 14.31
C ALA A 248 -11.30 19.61 15.53
N GLY A 249 -10.80 19.71 16.76
CA GLY A 249 -11.59 19.55 17.99
C GLY A 249 -12.01 18.10 18.25
N MET A 250 -11.39 17.13 17.58
CA MET A 250 -11.71 15.71 17.75
C MET A 250 -10.59 15.01 18.54
N PRO A 251 -10.86 14.50 19.76
CA PRO A 251 -9.86 13.76 20.52
C PRO A 251 -9.52 12.46 19.79
N THR A 252 -8.25 12.26 19.48
CA THR A 252 -7.76 11.20 18.60
C THR A 252 -8.05 9.81 19.15
N GLU A 253 -7.95 9.62 20.46
CA GLU A 253 -8.25 8.36 21.13
C GLU A 253 -9.69 7.89 20.87
N ARG A 254 -10.68 8.81 20.93
CA ARG A 254 -12.09 8.45 20.72
C ARG A 254 -12.37 8.06 19.27
N ILE A 255 -11.74 8.75 18.32
CA ILE A 255 -11.89 8.42 16.89
C ILE A 255 -11.30 7.04 16.61
N ILE A 256 -10.10 6.76 17.12
CA ILE A 256 -9.44 5.47 16.96
C ILE A 256 -10.31 4.35 17.54
N GLU A 257 -10.87 4.55 18.73
CA GLU A 257 -11.75 3.57 19.38
C GLU A 257 -13.04 3.32 18.58
N GLN A 258 -13.63 4.37 18.01
CA GLN A 258 -14.83 4.28 17.19
C GLN A 258 -14.57 3.62 15.83
N VAL A 259 -13.42 3.90 15.22
CA VAL A 259 -12.96 3.23 13.99
C VAL A 259 -12.67 1.77 14.28
N ARG A 260 -11.98 1.45 15.38
CA ARG A 260 -11.69 0.07 15.81
C ARG A 260 -12.98 -0.73 16.01
N ARG A 261 -14.02 -0.13 16.61
CA ARG A 261 -15.34 -0.78 16.77
C ARG A 261 -16.06 -1.05 15.44
N GLY A 262 -15.91 -0.14 14.46
CA GLY A 262 -16.55 -0.28 13.14
C GLY A 262 -15.72 -1.03 12.10
N TYR A 263 -14.45 -1.31 12.39
CA TYR A 263 -13.49 -1.95 11.47
C TYR A 263 -13.15 -3.34 11.98
N SER A 264 -14.10 -4.26 11.83
CA SER A 264 -13.90 -5.71 12.07
C SER A 264 -13.74 -6.49 10.75
N GLY A 265 -13.48 -5.81 9.64
CA GLY A 265 -13.42 -6.41 8.30
C GLY A 265 -12.00 -6.80 7.89
N GLN A 266 -11.76 -8.12 7.82
CA GLN A 266 -10.72 -8.83 7.07
C GLN A 266 -9.32 -8.18 7.03
N GLY A 267 -8.55 -8.41 8.09
CA GLY A 267 -7.16 -7.97 8.21
C GLY A 267 -6.81 -7.75 9.68
N GLY A 268 -7.00 -8.79 10.50
CA GLY A 268 -6.93 -8.73 11.96
C GLY A 268 -5.68 -8.03 12.50
N PRO A 269 -5.74 -7.54 13.75
CA PRO A 269 -4.64 -6.80 14.37
C PRO A 269 -3.32 -7.55 14.16
N LEU A 270 -2.27 -6.81 13.78
CA LEU A 270 -0.93 -7.37 13.57
C LEU A 270 -0.61 -8.25 14.78
N THR A 271 -0.57 -9.57 14.56
CA THR A 271 -0.40 -10.52 15.64
C THR A 271 0.95 -10.24 16.28
N PRO A 272 1.02 -10.11 17.62
CA PRO A 272 2.31 -9.93 18.29
C PRO A 272 3.22 -11.08 17.87
N LEU A 273 4.49 -10.77 17.60
CA LEU A 273 5.48 -11.81 17.35
C LEU A 273 5.50 -12.68 18.61
N SER A 274 5.09 -13.94 18.46
CA SER A 274 4.83 -14.86 19.56
C SER A 274 5.95 -14.83 20.58
N PHE A 275 5.58 -14.63 21.86
CA PHE A 275 6.47 -14.88 22.98
C PHE A 275 6.99 -16.32 22.87
N SER A 276 8.31 -16.48 22.99
CA SER A 276 8.98 -17.78 22.88
C SER A 276 8.23 -18.84 23.70
N THR A 277 7.81 -19.93 23.06
CA THR A 277 7.11 -21.05 23.72
C THR A 277 7.99 -21.79 24.72
N ARG A 278 9.29 -21.43 24.81
CA ARG A 278 10.26 -21.98 25.76
C ARG A 278 10.30 -21.24 27.11
N GLY A 279 9.48 -20.23 27.33
CA GLY A 279 9.38 -19.55 28.64
C GLY A 279 10.57 -18.64 28.97
N GLU A 280 11.41 -18.31 27.99
CA GLU A 280 12.46 -17.30 28.12
C GLU A 280 11.87 -15.88 28.06
N GLU A 281 12.44 -14.96 28.84
CA GLU A 281 12.06 -13.54 28.79
C GLU A 281 12.21 -12.98 27.37
N ALA A 282 11.24 -12.18 26.93
CA ALA A 282 11.26 -11.58 25.60
C ALA A 282 12.51 -10.71 25.43
N SER A 283 13.27 -10.95 24.36
CA SER A 283 14.43 -10.11 24.06
C SER A 283 14.01 -8.64 23.91
N ALA A 284 14.91 -7.72 24.25
CA ALA A 284 14.66 -6.28 24.12
C ALA A 284 14.24 -5.89 22.69
N ASP A 285 14.78 -6.59 21.69
CA ASP A 285 14.45 -6.40 20.27
C ASP A 285 13.03 -6.89 19.94
N ALA A 286 12.59 -8.01 20.52
CA ALA A 286 11.23 -8.50 20.35
C ALA A 286 10.20 -7.54 20.96
N LEU A 287 10.50 -6.96 22.12
CA LEU A 287 9.65 -5.93 22.75
C LEU A 287 9.57 -4.66 21.87
N ARG A 288 10.71 -4.21 21.33
CA ARG A 288 10.77 -3.05 20.41
C ARG A 288 10.00 -3.32 19.11
N ALA A 289 10.18 -4.49 18.51
CA ALA A 289 9.45 -4.90 17.31
C ALA A 289 7.93 -4.94 17.55
N ASN A 290 7.49 -5.50 18.68
CA ASN A 290 6.07 -5.50 19.06
C ASN A 290 5.53 -4.08 19.29
N LYS A 291 6.31 -3.18 19.89
CA LYS A 291 5.95 -1.75 20.01
C LYS A 291 5.77 -1.12 18.63
N LEU A 292 6.69 -1.37 17.70
CA LEU A 292 6.62 -0.86 16.33
C LEU A 292 5.41 -1.41 15.56
N LEU A 293 5.08 -2.70 15.72
CA LEU A 293 3.88 -3.30 15.13
C LEU A 293 2.60 -2.64 15.63
N ASN A 294 2.47 -2.44 16.94
CA ASN A 294 1.33 -1.71 17.53
C ASN A 294 1.25 -0.27 17.02
N GLN A 295 2.40 0.36 16.83
CA GLN A 295 2.54 1.69 16.27
C GLN A 295 2.08 1.77 14.81
N MET A 296 2.45 0.78 13.98
CA MET A 296 2.00 0.67 12.58
C MET A 296 0.49 0.43 12.47
N ASP A 297 -0.09 -0.42 13.33
CA ASP A 297 -1.54 -0.62 13.40
C ASP A 297 -2.25 0.70 13.73
N ARG A 298 -1.73 1.44 14.72
CA ARG A 298 -2.25 2.77 15.07
C ARG A 298 -2.20 3.75 13.89
N LEU A 299 -1.13 3.75 13.10
CA LEU A 299 -1.01 4.58 11.89
C LEU A 299 -2.08 4.23 10.86
N ASN A 300 -2.36 2.93 10.66
CA ASN A 300 -3.41 2.50 9.73
C ASN A 300 -4.79 2.98 10.21
N LEU A 301 -5.06 2.93 11.51
CA LEU A 301 -6.29 3.47 12.11
C LEU A 301 -6.40 5.00 11.89
N TYR A 302 -5.32 5.75 12.08
CA TYR A 302 -5.29 7.18 11.79
C TYR A 302 -5.59 7.49 10.31
N ARG A 303 -5.05 6.69 9.38
CA ARG A 303 -5.32 6.84 7.94
C ARG A 303 -6.79 6.59 7.62
N ILE A 304 -7.38 5.51 8.16
CA ILE A 304 -8.80 5.19 7.96
C ILE A 304 -9.68 6.30 8.55
N ALA A 305 -9.34 6.78 9.75
CA ALA A 305 -10.03 7.90 10.39
C ALA A 305 -10.00 9.15 9.49
N ALA A 306 -8.85 9.46 8.90
CA ALA A 306 -8.69 10.65 8.06
C ALA A 306 -9.52 10.57 6.78
N GLN A 307 -9.64 9.38 6.18
CA GLN A 307 -10.45 9.15 4.99
C GLN A 307 -11.96 9.21 5.26
N LYS A 308 -12.40 8.72 6.43
CA LYS A 308 -13.84 8.68 6.79
C LYS A 308 -14.34 9.96 7.45
N ALA A 309 -13.45 10.74 8.05
CA ALA A 309 -13.82 12.00 8.68
C ALA A 309 -14.28 13.04 7.63
N PRO A 310 -15.38 13.76 7.87
CA PRO A 310 -15.95 14.71 6.93
C PRO A 310 -15.18 16.04 6.93
N PHE A 311 -13.90 16.00 6.57
CA PHE A 311 -13.05 17.19 6.45
C PHE A 311 -13.26 17.95 5.14
N ALA A 312 -13.78 17.27 4.12
CA ALA A 312 -14.05 17.88 2.82
C ALA A 312 -15.36 18.66 2.84
N ASN A 313 -15.37 19.82 2.17
CA ASN A 313 -16.60 20.57 1.95
C ASN A 313 -17.57 19.72 1.10
N PRO A 314 -18.78 19.41 1.60
CA PRO A 314 -19.71 18.55 0.89
C PRO A 314 -20.23 19.16 -0.42
N VAL A 315 -20.19 20.49 -0.55
CA VAL A 315 -20.67 21.19 -1.76
C VAL A 315 -19.49 21.47 -2.68
N LYS A 316 -19.43 20.73 -3.80
CA LYS A 316 -18.39 20.88 -4.84
C LYS A 316 -18.72 21.93 -5.91
N ALA A 317 -19.96 22.41 -5.96
CA ALA A 317 -20.41 23.45 -6.89
C ALA A 317 -20.14 24.85 -6.32
N ALA A 318 -20.09 25.87 -7.18
CA ALA A 318 -20.01 27.26 -6.72
C ALA A 318 -21.26 27.61 -5.89
N PHE A 319 -21.06 27.91 -4.60
CA PHE A 319 -22.12 28.37 -3.71
C PHE A 319 -21.75 29.72 -3.11
N ARG A 320 -22.76 30.57 -2.88
CA ARG A 320 -22.58 31.82 -2.14
C ARG A 320 -22.81 31.54 -0.66
N PHE A 321 -21.76 31.67 0.15
CA PHE A 321 -21.88 31.56 1.59
C PHE A 321 -22.49 32.85 2.16
N THR A 322 -23.79 32.82 2.50
CA THR A 322 -24.54 34.03 2.88
C THR A 322 -24.53 34.34 4.38
N SER A 323 -24.26 33.37 5.27
CA SER A 323 -24.16 33.60 6.72
C SER A 323 -23.60 32.39 7.48
N LYS A 324 -22.75 32.61 8.51
CA LYS A 324 -22.18 31.56 9.38
C LYS A 324 -23.15 31.00 10.44
N PHE A 325 -24.46 30.99 10.18
CA PHE A 325 -25.50 30.62 11.15
C PHE A 325 -25.38 31.39 12.49
N GLY A 326 -26.00 32.57 12.57
CA GLY A 326 -26.10 33.34 13.83
C GLY A 326 -26.99 32.68 14.90
N PRO A 327 -27.26 33.34 16.04
CA PRO A 327 -28.12 32.79 17.09
C PRO A 327 -29.54 32.53 16.57
N ARG A 328 -29.97 31.26 16.61
CA ARG A 328 -31.30 30.81 16.14
C ARG A 328 -32.09 30.18 17.28
N ARG A 329 -33.39 30.12 17.10
CA ARG A 329 -34.29 29.41 18.01
C ARG A 329 -34.15 27.91 17.76
N ASP A 330 -33.75 27.16 18.78
CA ASP A 330 -33.60 25.71 18.71
C ASP A 330 -34.98 25.07 18.43
N PRO A 331 -35.13 24.28 17.34
CA PRO A 331 -36.42 23.69 16.97
C PRO A 331 -36.92 22.64 17.96
N LYS A 332 -36.05 22.10 18.84
CA LYS A 332 -36.42 21.09 19.85
C LYS A 332 -36.68 21.70 21.22
N THR A 333 -35.86 22.68 21.64
CA THR A 333 -35.95 23.24 22.99
C THR A 333 -36.55 24.65 23.03
N GLY A 334 -36.79 25.29 21.89
CA GLY A 334 -37.44 26.59 21.78
C GLY A 334 -36.62 27.79 22.27
N GLY A 335 -35.46 27.57 22.89
CA GLY A 335 -34.54 28.60 23.37
C GLY A 335 -33.62 29.15 22.27
N ARG A 336 -33.09 30.36 22.44
CA ARG A 336 -32.06 30.91 21.53
C ARG A 336 -30.72 30.22 21.81
N ARG A 337 -30.16 29.56 20.79
CA ARG A 337 -28.82 28.96 20.84
C ARG A 337 -28.01 29.39 19.63
N MET A 338 -26.72 29.58 19.84
CA MET A 338 -25.74 29.74 18.78
C MET A 338 -25.08 28.39 18.56
N HIS A 339 -25.09 27.90 17.32
CA HIS A 339 -24.23 26.78 16.95
C HIS A 339 -22.79 27.32 16.96
N LYS A 340 -22.01 26.88 17.94
CA LYS A 340 -20.56 27.07 17.95
C LYS A 340 -19.89 25.96 17.16
#